data_AF-R7UBL2-F1
#
_entry.id   AF-R7UBL2-F1
#
_cell.length_a   1.000
_cell.length_b   1.000
_cell.length_c   1.000
_cell.angle_alpha   90.00
_cell.angle_beta   90.00
_cell.angle_gamma   90.00
#
_symmetry.space_group_name_H-M   'P 1'
#
loop_
_entity.id
_entity.type
_entity.pdbx_description
1 polymer ?
#
loop_
_entity_poly.entity_id
_entity_poly.type
_entity_poly.pdbx_seq_one_letter_code
_entity_poly.pdbx_strand_id
1 'polypeptide(L)'
;QANLDFKENESAVQGNKGGVFVMYNCARLSTLFSNFEKAVEEGVYPALPPVSEIDFSTLKEEDEWGLVFNYVLIYPDLIENCVLLNRGQAHCHKVCQFLQDFCRDLSSYYCRTHVLGESRPHLYPLMFARLYLLKSVFRVLSNGLALLGLQPMHQL
;
A
#
# COMPACT_ATOMS: atom_id res chain seq x y z
N GLN A 1 -32.29 6.27 35.24
CA GLN A 1 -31.12 5.43 34.93
C GLN A 1 -31.36 4.81 33.57
N ALA A 2 -30.75 5.35 32.52
CA ALA A 2 -30.86 4.79 31.17
C ALA A 2 -29.80 3.70 31.03
N ASN A 3 -30.25 2.45 30.88
CA ASN A 3 -29.40 1.30 30.64
C ASN A 3 -29.08 1.26 29.15
N LEU A 4 -27.85 1.62 28.79
CA LEU A 4 -27.33 1.48 27.42
C LEU A 4 -26.78 0.07 27.28
N ASP A 5 -27.66 -0.82 26.84
CA ASP A 5 -27.33 -2.19 26.49
C ASP A 5 -26.46 -2.17 25.23
N PHE A 6 -25.13 -2.29 25.40
CA PHE A 6 -24.19 -2.45 24.30
C PHE A 6 -24.37 -3.84 23.71
N LYS A 7 -25.25 -3.97 22.71
CA LYS A 7 -25.16 -5.07 21.77
C LYS A 7 -23.84 -4.94 21.02
N GLU A 8 -22.88 -5.82 21.33
CA GLU A 8 -21.71 -6.05 20.48
C GLU A 8 -22.20 -6.33 19.06
N ASN A 9 -21.97 -5.35 18.20
CA ASN A 9 -22.55 -5.27 16.88
C ASN A 9 -21.66 -6.09 15.93
N GLU A 10 -22.17 -7.13 15.29
CA GLU A 10 -21.41 -7.95 14.31
C GLU A 10 -20.75 -7.08 13.20
N SER A 11 -21.33 -5.91 12.92
CA SER A 11 -20.78 -4.88 12.05
C SER A 11 -19.44 -4.27 12.54
N ALA A 12 -19.22 -4.19 13.86
CA ALA A 12 -17.95 -3.75 14.44
C ALA A 12 -16.85 -4.81 14.25
N VAL A 13 -17.21 -6.10 14.32
CA VAL A 13 -16.28 -7.22 14.07
C VAL A 13 -15.86 -7.23 12.59
N GLN A 14 -16.79 -6.94 11.68
CA GLN A 14 -16.50 -6.86 10.24
C GLN A 14 -15.70 -5.60 9.87
N GLY A 15 -15.99 -4.45 10.49
CA GLY A 15 -15.20 -3.22 10.35
C GLY A 15 -13.78 -3.36 10.90
N ASN A 16 -13.59 -4.11 11.99
CA ASN A 16 -12.27 -4.36 12.59
C ASN A 16 -11.39 -5.24 11.67
N LYS A 17 -11.98 -6.24 10.98
CA LYS A 17 -11.25 -7.07 10.00
C LYS A 17 -10.67 -6.24 8.84
N GLY A 18 -11.42 -5.26 8.35
CA GLY A 18 -10.96 -4.37 7.28
C GLY A 18 -9.77 -3.51 7.71
N GLY A 19 -9.85 -2.87 8.88
CA GLY A 19 -8.75 -2.07 9.42
C GLY A 19 -7.48 -2.88 9.67
N VAL A 20 -7.59 -4.06 10.30
CA VAL A 20 -6.47 -4.98 10.54
C VAL A 20 -5.84 -5.44 9.21
N PHE A 21 -6.64 -5.70 8.18
CA PHE A 21 -6.16 -6.12 6.87
C PHE A 21 -5.33 -5.02 6.17
N VAL A 22 -5.79 -3.77 6.25
CA VAL A 22 -5.05 -2.61 5.71
C VAL A 22 -3.73 -2.42 6.46
N MET A 23 -3.76 -2.50 7.80
CA MET A 23 -2.57 -2.41 8.64
C MET A 23 -1.56 -3.52 8.36
N TYR A 24 -2.02 -4.76 8.17
CA TYR A 24 -1.18 -5.89 7.79
C TYR A 24 -0.44 -5.62 6.47
N ASN A 25 -1.15 -5.10 5.46
CA ASN A 25 -0.55 -4.75 4.17
C ASN A 25 0.50 -3.64 4.30
N CYS A 26 0.25 -2.65 5.15
CA CYS A 26 1.22 -1.61 5.47
C CYS A 26 2.49 -2.20 6.10
N ALA A 27 2.34 -3.01 7.15
CA ALA A 27 3.46 -3.70 7.79
C ALA A 27 4.23 -4.59 6.80
N ARG A 28 3.53 -5.33 5.94
CA ARG A 28 4.16 -6.21 4.94
C ARG A 28 5.06 -5.45 3.98
N LEU A 29 4.63 -4.29 3.48
CA LEU A 29 5.48 -3.44 2.63
C LEU A 29 6.64 -2.82 3.42
N SER A 30 6.42 -2.41 4.68
CA SER A 30 7.51 -1.94 5.54
C SER A 30 8.58 -3.02 5.73
N THR A 31 8.17 -4.26 5.97
CA THR A 31 9.08 -5.42 6.10
C THR A 31 9.81 -5.70 4.80
N LEU A 32 9.14 -5.62 3.64
CA LEU A 32 9.78 -5.76 2.33
C LEU A 32 10.95 -4.78 2.17
N PHE A 33 10.74 -3.50 2.48
CA PHE A 33 11.78 -2.48 2.33
C PHE A 33 12.91 -2.66 3.34
N SER A 34 12.58 -2.95 4.60
CA SER A 34 13.59 -3.28 5.63
C SER A 34 14.46 -4.47 5.23
N ASN A 35 13.85 -5.53 4.69
CA ASN A 35 14.59 -6.70 4.21
C ASN A 35 15.48 -6.37 3.01
N PHE A 36 15.02 -5.51 2.09
CA PHE A 36 15.84 -5.04 0.97
C PHE A 36 17.04 -4.22 1.46
N GLU A 37 16.81 -3.25 2.35
CA GLU A 37 17.86 -2.40 2.94
C GLU A 37 18.92 -3.25 3.64
N LYS A 38 18.49 -4.18 4.50
CA LYS A 38 19.40 -5.13 5.16
C LYS A 38 20.19 -5.97 4.16
N ALA A 39 19.55 -6.49 3.11
CA ALA A 39 20.22 -7.27 2.09
C ALA A 39 21.23 -6.44 1.26
N VAL A 40 21.03 -5.12 1.13
CA VAL A 40 22.02 -4.21 0.55
C VAL A 40 23.20 -4.01 1.50
N GLU A 41 22.95 -3.81 2.79
CA GLU A 41 24.00 -3.69 3.81
C GLU A 41 24.87 -4.94 3.92
N GLU A 42 24.26 -6.12 3.77
CA GLU A 42 24.94 -7.42 3.75
C GLU A 42 25.64 -7.72 2.42
N GLY A 43 25.51 -6.86 1.41
CA GLY A 43 26.11 -7.01 0.09
C GLY A 43 25.45 -8.08 -0.79
N VAL A 44 24.25 -8.56 -0.42
CA VAL A 44 23.47 -9.52 -1.21
C VAL A 44 22.91 -8.87 -2.46
N TYR A 45 22.36 -7.66 -2.34
CA TYR A 45 21.89 -6.86 -3.48
C TYR A 45 22.71 -5.56 -3.61
N PRO A 46 22.83 -4.98 -4.81
CA PRO A 46 23.31 -3.62 -4.93
C PRO A 46 22.25 -2.62 -4.41
N ALA A 47 22.70 -1.41 -4.09
CA ALA A 47 21.80 -0.33 -3.71
C ALA A 47 20.77 -0.04 -4.82
N LEU A 48 19.58 0.42 -4.43
CA LEU A 48 18.54 0.81 -5.37
C LEU A 48 19.03 2.00 -6.22
N PRO A 49 19.12 1.86 -7.55
CA PRO A 49 19.55 2.95 -8.42
C PRO A 49 18.56 4.13 -8.39
N PRO A 50 18.98 5.35 -8.77
CA PRO A 50 18.08 6.48 -8.93
C PRO A 50 16.91 6.17 -9.88
N VAL A 51 15.74 6.76 -9.61
CA VAL A 51 14.51 6.52 -10.41
C VAL A 51 14.69 6.82 -11.90
N SER A 52 15.56 7.77 -12.25
CA SER A 52 15.88 8.14 -13.63
C SER A 52 16.62 7.06 -14.42
N GLU A 53 17.21 6.08 -13.73
CA GLU A 53 17.97 4.97 -14.32
C GLU A 53 17.15 3.68 -14.38
N ILE A 54 15.89 3.72 -13.92
CA ILE A 54 15.03 2.55 -13.87
C ILE A 54 14.27 2.39 -15.18
N ASP A 55 14.41 1.22 -15.79
CA ASP A 55 13.60 0.82 -16.93
C ASP A 55 12.26 0.20 -16.47
N PHE A 56 11.22 1.03 -16.44
CA PHE A 56 9.85 0.61 -16.13
C PHE A 56 9.19 -0.21 -17.24
N SER A 57 9.77 -0.33 -18.45
CA SER A 57 9.24 -1.20 -19.50
C SER A 57 9.37 -2.70 -19.15
N THR A 58 10.12 -3.00 -18.10
CA THR A 58 10.23 -4.34 -17.51
C THR A 58 8.96 -4.78 -16.77
N LEU A 59 8.12 -3.85 -16.32
CA LEU A 59 6.82 -4.14 -15.72
C LEU A 59 5.81 -4.50 -16.81
N LYS A 60 5.35 -5.75 -16.81
CA LYS A 60 4.53 -6.32 -17.88
C LYS A 60 3.27 -7.00 -17.37
N GLU A 61 3.20 -7.25 -16.06
CA GLU A 61 2.07 -7.95 -15.49
C GLU A 61 0.87 -7.01 -15.38
N GLU A 62 -0.32 -7.50 -15.73
CA GLU A 62 -1.55 -6.70 -15.66
C GLU A 62 -1.81 -6.17 -14.24
N ASP A 63 -1.52 -6.98 -13.23
CA ASP A 63 -1.65 -6.62 -11.81
C ASP A 63 -0.73 -5.43 -11.44
N GLU A 64 0.47 -5.31 -12.05
CA GLU A 64 1.39 -4.18 -11.80
C GLU A 64 0.76 -2.87 -12.27
N TRP A 65 0.21 -2.89 -13.49
CA TRP A 65 -0.46 -1.75 -14.09
C TRP A 65 -1.81 -1.44 -13.42
N GLY A 66 -2.52 -2.47 -12.95
CA GLY A 66 -3.71 -2.31 -12.13
C GLY A 66 -3.44 -1.50 -10.86
N LEU A 67 -2.33 -1.77 -10.17
CA LEU A 67 -1.92 -0.99 -9.00
C LEU A 67 -1.65 0.48 -9.35
N VAL A 68 -1.02 0.73 -10.49
CA VAL A 68 -0.70 2.10 -10.95
C VAL A 68 -1.96 2.86 -11.32
N PHE A 69 -2.74 2.35 -12.28
CA PHE A 69 -3.86 3.07 -12.87
C PHE A 69 -5.06 3.16 -11.93
N ASN A 70 -5.36 2.10 -11.18
CA ASN A 70 -6.58 2.06 -10.37
C ASN A 70 -6.38 2.63 -8.97
N TYR A 71 -5.14 2.86 -8.53
CA TYR A 71 -4.89 3.33 -7.16
C TYR A 71 -3.88 4.46 -7.09
N VAL A 72 -2.68 4.31 -7.67
CA VAL A 72 -1.63 5.32 -7.52
C VAL A 72 -1.99 6.62 -8.24
N LEU A 73 -2.44 6.54 -9.49
CA LEU A 73 -2.73 7.72 -10.32
C LEU A 73 -4.02 8.43 -9.92
N ILE A 74 -5.07 7.67 -9.54
CA ILE A 74 -6.37 8.25 -9.20
C ILE A 74 -6.45 8.79 -7.77
N TYR A 75 -5.46 8.50 -6.92
CA TYR A 75 -5.49 8.87 -5.51
C TYR A 75 -5.64 10.39 -5.28
N PRO A 76 -4.92 11.29 -5.96
CA PRO A 76 -5.10 12.73 -5.80
C PRO A 76 -6.54 13.17 -6.07
N ASP A 77 -7.13 12.73 -7.18
CA ASP A 77 -8.51 13.07 -7.56
C ASP A 77 -9.52 12.54 -6.54
N LEU A 78 -9.30 11.32 -6.01
CA LEU A 78 -10.13 10.76 -4.95
C LEU A 78 -10.12 11.67 -3.71
N ILE A 79 -8.94 12.12 -3.28
CA ILE A 79 -8.81 12.99 -2.11
C ILE A 79 -9.44 14.36 -2.37
N GLU A 80 -9.20 14.95 -3.54
CA GLU A 80 -9.80 16.22 -3.92
C GLU A 80 -11.33 16.13 -3.87
N ASN A 81 -11.92 15.06 -4.42
CA ASN A 81 -13.36 14.82 -4.35
C ASN A 81 -13.88 14.60 -2.91
N CYS A 82 -13.06 14.07 -2.01
CA CYS A 82 -13.43 13.91 -0.59
C CYS A 82 -13.39 15.25 0.17
N VAL A 83 -12.51 16.18 -0.23
CA VAL A 83 -12.29 17.48 0.43
C VAL A 83 -13.17 18.60 -0.16
N LEU A 84 -13.42 18.61 -1.47
CA LEU A 84 -14.19 19.65 -2.17
C LEU A 84 -15.71 19.59 -1.90
N LEU A 85 -16.22 18.52 -1.28
CA LEU A 85 -17.60 18.44 -0.79
C LEU A 85 -17.77 19.23 0.52
N ASN A 86 -17.38 20.50 0.48
CA ASN A 86 -17.58 21.50 1.51
C ASN A 86 -19.07 21.91 1.59
N ARG A 87 -19.86 21.05 2.22
CA ARG A 87 -21.11 21.36 2.94
C ARG A 87 -21.27 20.47 4.20
N GLY A 88 -20.17 20.24 4.92
CA GLY A 88 -20.18 19.57 6.23
C GLY A 88 -20.22 18.04 6.22
N GLN A 89 -19.95 17.38 5.09
CA GLN A 89 -19.89 15.91 5.01
C GLN A 89 -18.54 15.45 4.47
N ALA A 90 -17.60 15.14 5.38
CA ALA A 90 -16.37 14.45 5.01
C ALA A 90 -16.71 12.99 4.65
N HIS A 91 -16.50 12.60 3.40
CA HIS A 91 -16.78 11.22 2.95
C HIS A 91 -15.63 10.26 3.31
N CYS A 92 -15.21 10.23 4.58
CA CYS A 92 -14.12 9.37 5.05
C CYS A 92 -14.36 7.88 4.72
N HIS A 93 -15.62 7.46 4.62
CA HIS A 93 -15.99 6.12 4.18
C HIS A 93 -15.48 5.77 2.77
N LYS A 94 -15.38 6.75 1.85
CA LYS A 94 -14.80 6.55 0.51
C LYS A 94 -13.30 6.26 0.58
N VAL A 95 -12.58 6.92 1.48
CA VAL A 95 -11.16 6.64 1.75
C VAL A 95 -11.01 5.25 2.35
N CYS A 96 -11.86 4.87 3.31
CA CYS A 96 -11.84 3.52 3.88
C CYS A 96 -12.15 2.44 2.84
N GLN A 97 -13.09 2.68 1.94
CA GLN A 97 -13.43 1.74 0.87
C GLN A 97 -12.29 1.62 -0.14
N PHE A 98 -11.73 2.76 -0.58
CA PHE A 98 -10.55 2.79 -1.42
C PHE A 98 -9.38 2.00 -0.83
N LEU A 99 -9.06 2.19 0.46
CA LEU A 99 -7.96 1.45 1.10
C LEU A 99 -8.21 -0.05 1.16
N GLN A 100 -9.46 -0.48 1.39
CA GLN A 100 -9.80 -1.90 1.41
C GLN A 100 -9.67 -2.53 0.02
N ASP A 101 -10.18 -1.86 -1.02
CA ASP A 101 -10.05 -2.30 -2.41
C ASP A 101 -8.59 -2.35 -2.85
N PHE A 102 -7.84 -1.29 -2.53
CA PHE A 102 -6.42 -1.19 -2.80
C PHE A 102 -5.61 -2.31 -2.12
N CYS A 103 -5.86 -2.57 -0.83
CA CYS A 103 -5.17 -3.63 -0.11
C CYS A 103 -5.53 -5.04 -0.59
N ARG A 104 -6.75 -5.24 -1.13
CA ARG A 104 -7.14 -6.51 -1.75
C ARG A 104 -6.30 -6.80 -2.99
N ASP A 105 -6.21 -5.83 -3.90
CA ASP A 105 -5.47 -6.00 -5.15
C ASP A 105 -3.96 -6.06 -4.89
N LEU A 106 -3.44 -5.25 -3.96
CA LEU A 106 -2.08 -5.36 -3.46
C LEU A 106 -1.78 -6.74 -2.85
N SER A 107 -2.73 -7.31 -2.12
CA SER A 107 -2.57 -8.65 -1.56
C SER A 107 -2.48 -9.72 -2.63
N SER A 108 -3.35 -9.65 -3.65
CA SER A 108 -3.32 -10.54 -4.81
C SER A 108 -1.99 -10.44 -5.56
N TYR A 109 -1.58 -9.22 -5.91
CA TYR A 109 -0.32 -8.95 -6.62
C TYR A 109 0.89 -9.51 -5.85
N TYR A 110 0.99 -9.21 -4.56
CA TYR A 110 2.12 -9.63 -3.74
C TYR A 110 2.18 -11.16 -3.55
N CYS A 111 1.03 -11.84 -3.51
CA CYS A 111 1.00 -13.31 -3.42
C CYS A 111 1.57 -13.99 -4.67
N ARG A 112 1.41 -13.37 -5.84
CA ARG A 112 1.85 -13.92 -7.13
C ARG A 112 3.25 -13.45 -7.51
N THR A 113 3.70 -12.33 -6.93
CA THR A 113 4.91 -11.65 -7.34
C THR A 113 6.03 -11.84 -6.34
N HIS A 114 7.12 -12.45 -6.79
CA HIS A 114 8.35 -12.50 -6.03
C HIS A 114 9.16 -11.22 -6.25
N VAL A 115 9.10 -10.29 -5.29
CA VAL A 115 9.79 -8.99 -5.40
C VAL A 115 11.29 -9.13 -5.18
N LEU A 116 11.71 -9.62 -4.01
CA LEU A 116 13.12 -9.86 -3.69
C LEU A 116 13.52 -11.27 -4.09
N GLY A 117 13.92 -11.45 -5.35
CA GLY A 117 14.32 -12.71 -5.97
C GLY A 117 15.75 -13.15 -5.71
N GLU A 118 16.19 -14.17 -6.44
CA GLU A 118 17.60 -14.55 -6.42
C GLU A 118 18.50 -13.37 -6.82
N SER A 119 19.65 -13.24 -6.16
CA SER A 119 20.61 -12.20 -6.46
C SER A 119 21.38 -12.51 -7.75
N ARG A 120 20.74 -12.24 -8.90
CA ARG A 120 21.34 -12.41 -10.23
C ARG A 120 21.25 -11.09 -11.02
N PRO A 121 22.33 -10.61 -11.64
CA PRO A 121 22.37 -9.31 -12.32
C PRO A 121 21.26 -9.06 -13.35
N HIS A 122 20.86 -10.09 -14.11
CA HIS A 122 19.82 -9.95 -15.13
C HIS A 122 18.40 -9.84 -14.54
N LEU A 123 18.20 -10.13 -13.26
CA LEU A 123 16.91 -10.01 -12.57
C LEU A 123 16.73 -8.64 -11.88
N TYR A 124 17.83 -7.92 -11.66
CA TYR A 124 17.80 -6.63 -10.97
C TYR A 124 16.93 -5.56 -11.64
N PRO A 125 16.89 -5.41 -12.98
CA PRO A 125 16.06 -4.38 -13.60
C PRO A 125 14.57 -4.49 -13.21
N LEU A 126 14.02 -5.71 -13.29
CA LEU A 126 12.63 -5.99 -12.89
C LEU A 126 12.43 -5.81 -11.39
N MET A 127 13.36 -6.30 -10.57
CA MET A 127 13.29 -6.13 -9.11
C MET A 127 13.25 -4.65 -8.71
N PHE A 128 14.11 -3.80 -9.27
CA PHE A 128 14.13 -2.37 -8.97
C PHE A 128 12.87 -1.66 -9.45
N ALA A 129 12.37 -1.99 -10.64
CA ALA A 129 11.11 -1.44 -11.14
C ALA A 129 9.94 -1.78 -10.19
N ARG A 130 9.87 -3.03 -9.72
CA ARG A 130 8.87 -3.47 -8.72
C ARG A 130 9.04 -2.78 -7.37
N LEU A 131 10.27 -2.55 -6.93
CA LEU A 131 10.53 -1.80 -5.69
C LEU A 131 10.03 -0.36 -5.81
N TYR A 132 10.24 0.32 -6.94
CA TYR A 132 9.72 1.67 -7.16
C TYR A 132 8.19 1.72 -7.29
N LEU A 133 7.59 0.74 -7.96
CA LEU A 133 6.14 0.56 -7.96
C LEU A 133 5.62 0.44 -6.52
N LEU A 134 6.22 -0.46 -5.73
CA LEU A 134 5.79 -0.70 -4.36
C LEU A 134 6.10 0.47 -3.42
N LYS A 135 7.12 1.30 -3.69
CA LYS A 135 7.35 2.55 -2.97
C LYS A 135 6.20 3.53 -3.19
N SER A 136 5.72 3.63 -4.43
CA SER A 136 4.58 4.48 -4.80
C SER A 136 3.30 3.98 -4.14
N VAL A 137 3.06 2.67 -4.18
CA VAL A 137 1.94 1.99 -3.48
C VAL A 137 1.99 2.27 -1.97
N PHE A 138 3.16 2.08 -1.36
CA PHE A 138 3.35 2.29 0.08
C PHE A 138 3.09 3.75 0.47
N ARG A 139 3.51 4.71 -0.37
CA ARG A 139 3.24 6.13 -0.16
C ARG A 139 1.74 6.44 -0.17
N VAL A 140 1.00 5.92 -1.14
CA VAL A 140 -0.46 6.10 -1.25
C VAL A 140 -1.17 5.48 -0.04
N LEU A 141 -0.78 4.26 0.34
CA LEU A 141 -1.34 3.57 1.50
C LEU A 141 -1.08 4.36 2.80
N SER A 142 0.14 4.84 2.99
CA SER A 142 0.54 5.63 4.16
C SER A 142 -0.21 6.96 4.22
N ASN A 143 -0.35 7.67 3.10
CA ASN A 143 -1.12 8.91 3.05
C ASN A 143 -2.60 8.67 3.33
N GLY A 144 -3.19 7.60 2.78
CA GLY A 144 -4.57 7.21 3.05
C GLY A 144 -4.83 6.93 4.52
N LEU A 145 -3.92 6.20 5.20
CA LEU A 145 -3.99 5.96 6.64
C LEU A 145 -3.85 7.26 7.44
N ALA A 146 -2.91 8.13 7.08
CA ALA A 146 -2.70 9.40 7.75
C ALA A 146 -3.93 10.32 7.67
N LEU A 147 -4.66 10.32 6.54
CA LEU A 147 -5.92 11.04 6.40
C LEU A 147 -7.02 10.55 7.36
N LEU A 148 -6.95 9.28 7.77
CA LEU A 148 -7.86 8.70 8.76
C LEU A 148 -7.38 8.89 10.21
N GLY A 149 -6.30 9.66 10.42
CA GLY A 149 -5.67 9.85 11.73
C GLY A 149 -4.91 8.63 12.24
N LEU A 150 -4.70 7.62 11.38
CA LEU A 150 -3.93 6.42 11.71
C LEU A 150 -2.48 6.65 11.32
N GLN A 151 -1.56 6.44 12.25
CA GLN A 151 -0.14 6.44 11.92
C GLN A 151 0.17 5.21 11.06
N PRO A 152 0.78 5.39 9.87
CA PRO A 152 1.36 4.26 9.15
C PRO A 152 2.33 3.54 10.08
N MET A 153 2.29 2.20 10.14
CA MET A 153 3.29 1.43 10.88
C MET A 153 4.63 1.54 10.15
N HIS A 154 5.34 2.63 10.39
CA HIS A 154 6.77 2.76 10.15
C HIS A 154 7.42 2.33 11.47
N GLN A 155 8.14 1.20 11.45
CA GLN A 155 9.08 0.73 12.47
C GLN A 155 8.85 1.18 13.93
N LEU A 156 8.44 0.22 14.77
CA LEU A 156 9.08 0.09 16.09
C LEU A 156 10.52 -0.38 15.88
#